data_AF-A0AA97B6K5-F1
#
_entry.id   AF-A0AA97B6K5-F1
#
_cell.length_a   1.000
_cell.length_b   1.000
_cell.length_c   1.000
_cell.angle_alpha   90.00
_cell.angle_beta   90.00
_cell.angle_gamma   90.00
#
_symmetry.space_group_name_H-M   'P 1'
#
loop_
_entity.id
_entity.type
_entity.pdbx_description
1 polymer ?
#
loop_
_entity_poly.entity_id
_entity_poly.type
_entity_poly.pdbx_seq_one_letter_code
_entity_poly.pdbx_strand_id
1 'polypeptide(L)'
;MFAAQAVLDTERAVEIASSGSVPRSQLEVCMNSPATAAKIQEDSRYAMRHHIQGTPLVLVNGRETPPSAPFLYALVMADGNPSAPGFDVLPPPRPRPAGGHGHGHDDHAGHNH
;
A
#
# COMPACT_ATOMS: atom_id res chain seq x y z
N MET A 1 7.03 -9.37 -12.71
CA MET A 1 7.05 -7.98 -12.19
C MET A 1 7.59 -7.92 -10.76
N PHE A 2 6.94 -8.55 -9.76
CA PHE A 2 7.39 -8.46 -8.36
C PHE A 2 8.79 -9.03 -8.08
N ALA A 3 9.21 -10.08 -8.78
CA ALA A 3 10.57 -10.61 -8.66
C ALA A 3 11.67 -9.67 -9.19
N ALA A 4 11.31 -8.63 -9.94
CA ALA A 4 12.24 -7.70 -10.59
C ALA A 4 12.17 -6.26 -10.04
N GLN A 5 11.58 -6.06 -8.86
CA GLN A 5 11.29 -4.71 -8.30
C GLN A 5 12.54 -3.81 -8.21
N ALA A 6 13.70 -4.37 -7.85
CA ALA A 6 14.93 -3.61 -7.65
C ALA A 6 15.46 -2.93 -8.93
N VAL A 7 15.04 -3.41 -10.11
CA VAL A 7 15.51 -2.94 -11.42
C VAL A 7 14.35 -2.57 -12.33
N LEU A 8 13.17 -2.31 -11.76
CA LEU A 8 11.96 -2.09 -12.54
C LEU A 8 11.91 -0.65 -13.06
N ASP A 9 11.99 -0.50 -14.38
CA ASP A 9 11.67 0.73 -15.11
C ASP A 9 10.52 0.47 -16.11
N THR A 10 10.15 1.49 -16.87
CA THR A 10 9.05 1.40 -17.84
C THR A 10 9.31 0.35 -18.92
N GLU A 11 10.53 0.28 -19.46
CA GLU A 11 10.85 -0.65 -20.54
C GLU A 11 10.81 -2.09 -20.05
N ARG A 12 11.45 -2.35 -18.90
CA ARG A 12 11.48 -3.65 -18.25
C ARG A 12 10.08 -4.08 -17.80
N ALA A 13 9.24 -3.14 -17.36
CA ALA A 13 7.85 -3.39 -17.03
C ALA A 13 7.06 -3.89 -18.25
N VAL A 14 7.18 -3.21 -19.39
CA VAL A 14 6.49 -3.60 -20.63
C VAL A 14 7.02 -4.92 -21.15
N GLU A 15 8.35 -5.15 -21.12
CA GLU A 15 8.95 -6.42 -21.53
C GLU A 15 8.40 -7.59 -20.70
N ILE A 16 8.45 -7.49 -19.36
CA ILE A 16 7.95 -8.54 -18.48
C ILE A 16 6.44 -8.76 -18.69
N ALA A 17 5.64 -7.68 -18.74
CA ALA A 17 4.20 -7.78 -18.90
C ALA A 17 3.79 -8.37 -20.27
N SER A 18 4.58 -8.12 -21.31
CA SER A 18 4.30 -8.63 -22.66
C SER A 18 4.92 -10.00 -22.98
N SER A 19 5.71 -10.57 -22.05
CA SER A 19 6.31 -11.92 -22.19
C SER A 19 5.32 -13.08 -21.98
N GLY A 20 4.10 -12.78 -21.52
CA GLY A 20 3.05 -13.76 -21.27
C GLY A 20 1.94 -13.74 -22.32
N SER A 21 0.69 -13.74 -21.86
CA SER A 21 -0.49 -13.88 -22.71
C SER A 21 -0.93 -12.60 -23.44
N VAL A 22 -0.34 -11.45 -23.13
CA VAL A 22 -0.71 -10.15 -23.71
C VAL A 22 0.43 -9.67 -24.61
N PRO A 23 0.27 -9.63 -25.94
CA PRO A 23 1.28 -9.08 -26.83
C PRO A 23 1.57 -7.61 -26.52
N ARG A 24 2.80 -7.16 -26.78
CA ARG A 24 3.23 -5.78 -26.53
C ARG A 24 2.30 -4.74 -27.16
N SER A 25 1.88 -4.94 -28.41
CA SER A 25 0.98 -4.03 -29.11
C SER A 25 -0.38 -3.88 -28.43
N GLN A 26 -0.94 -4.97 -27.87
CA GLN A 26 -2.19 -4.91 -27.11
C GLN A 26 -1.97 -4.23 -25.76
N LEU A 27 -0.84 -4.50 -25.10
CA LEU A 27 -0.49 -3.85 -23.84
C LEU A 27 -0.33 -2.34 -24.01
N GLU A 28 0.33 -1.87 -25.07
CA GLU A 28 0.50 -0.45 -25.39
C GLU A 28 -0.85 0.25 -25.63
N VAL A 29 -1.79 -0.41 -26.31
CA VAL A 29 -3.16 0.10 -26.47
C VAL A 29 -3.85 0.26 -25.11
N CYS A 30 -3.75 -0.75 -24.24
CA CYS A 30 -4.31 -0.68 -22.89
C CYS A 30 -3.69 0.45 -22.06
N MET A 31 -2.35 0.55 -22.05
CA MET A 31 -1.62 1.57 -21.29
C MET A 31 -1.99 2.99 -21.71
N ASN A 32 -2.21 3.20 -23.01
CA ASN A 32 -2.57 4.51 -23.56
C ASN A 32 -4.08 4.79 -23.55
N SER A 33 -4.91 3.88 -23.02
CA SER A 33 -6.36 4.07 -23.03
C SER A 33 -6.80 5.10 -21.97
N PRO A 34 -7.86 5.89 -22.27
CA PRO A 34 -8.46 6.77 -21.26
C PRO A 34 -8.96 6.02 -20.02
N ALA A 35 -9.38 4.77 -20.19
CA ALA A 35 -9.83 3.92 -19.09
C ALA A 35 -8.70 3.64 -18.09
N THR A 36 -7.50 3.33 -18.57
CA THR A 36 -6.32 3.13 -17.71
C THR A 36 -5.95 4.41 -16.96
N ALA A 37 -5.95 5.55 -17.65
CA ALA A 37 -5.68 6.84 -17.00
C ALA A 37 -6.73 7.16 -15.90
N ALA A 38 -8.01 6.91 -16.18
CA ALA A 38 -9.08 7.09 -15.21
C ALA A 38 -8.91 6.16 -13.99
N LYS A 39 -8.52 4.91 -14.22
CA LYS A 39 -8.29 3.94 -13.15
C LYS A 39 -7.13 4.35 -12.23
N ILE A 40 -6.01 4.80 -12.80
CA ILE A 40 -4.87 5.31 -12.02
C ILE A 40 -5.29 6.50 -11.13
N GLN A 41 -6.10 7.42 -11.68
CA GLN A 41 -6.61 8.55 -10.89
C GLN A 41 -7.57 8.12 -9.79
N GLU A 42 -8.45 7.14 -10.06
CA GLU A 42 -9.34 6.56 -9.06
C GLU A 42 -8.54 5.95 -7.89
N ASP A 43 -7.54 5.12 -8.20
CA ASP A 43 -6.71 4.45 -7.20
C ASP A 43 -5.88 5.47 -6.39
N SER A 44 -5.37 6.52 -7.03
CA SER A 44 -4.70 7.64 -6.35
C SER A 44 -5.63 8.36 -5.37
N ARG A 45 -6.88 8.64 -5.79
CA ARG A 45 -7.88 9.24 -4.90
C ARG A 45 -8.24 8.33 -3.73
N TYR A 46 -8.33 7.02 -3.98
CA TYR A 46 -8.58 6.04 -2.94
C TYR A 46 -7.45 6.03 -1.90
N ALA A 47 -6.18 6.04 -2.35
CA ALA A 47 -5.03 6.12 -1.46
C ALA A 47 -5.02 7.39 -0.60
N MET A 48 -5.34 8.54 -1.19
CA MET A 48 -5.43 9.81 -0.45
C MET A 48 -6.52 9.79 0.63
N ARG A 49 -7.70 9.22 0.35
CA ARG A 49 -8.79 9.12 1.34
C ARG A 49 -8.44 8.28 2.56
N HIS A 50 -7.58 7.28 2.38
CA HIS A 50 -7.13 6.40 3.46
C HIS A 50 -5.77 6.82 4.03
N HIS A 51 -5.27 8.01 3.67
CA HIS A 51 -3.97 8.54 4.13
C HIS A 51 -2.82 7.55 3.95
N ILE A 52 -2.83 6.76 2.86
CA ILE A 52 -1.78 5.79 2.56
C ILE A 52 -0.46 6.53 2.35
N GLN A 53 0.54 6.24 3.18
CA GLN A 53 1.86 6.91 3.13
C GLN A 53 2.92 6.09 2.38
N GLY A 54 2.61 4.84 2.02
CA GLY A 54 3.54 3.96 1.34
C GLY A 54 2.91 2.61 0.99
N THR A 55 3.70 1.79 0.28
CA THR A 55 3.31 0.43 -0.11
C THR A 55 4.35 -0.59 0.40
N PRO A 56 3.97 -1.82 0.77
CA PRO A 56 2.60 -2.34 0.73
C PRO A 56 1.72 -1.84 1.89
N LEU A 57 0.46 -1.55 1.59
CA LEU A 57 -0.59 -1.28 2.57
C LEU A 57 -1.80 -2.16 2.27
N VAL A 58 -2.45 -2.67 3.31
CA VAL A 58 -3.62 -3.53 3.19
C VAL A 58 -4.78 -2.95 4.00
N LEU A 59 -5.95 -2.83 3.37
CA LEU A 59 -7.19 -2.48 4.04
C LEU A 59 -8.08 -3.71 4.14
N VAL A 60 -8.57 -4.01 5.34
CA VAL A 60 -9.62 -5.01 5.57
C VAL A 60 -10.83 -4.29 6.14
N ASN A 61 -11.97 -4.36 5.45
CA ASN A 61 -13.20 -3.65 5.80
C ASN A 61 -12.98 -2.14 6.05
N GLY A 62 -12.15 -1.50 5.19
CA GLY A 62 -11.83 -0.07 5.28
C GLY A 62 -10.85 0.32 6.38
N ARG A 63 -10.34 -0.63 7.17
CA ARG A 63 -9.35 -0.40 8.23
C ARG A 63 -7.96 -0.81 7.76
N GLU A 64 -6.97 0.04 8.03
CA GLU A 64 -5.58 -0.30 7.82
C GLU A 64 -5.16 -1.48 8.71
N THR A 65 -4.47 -2.42 8.09
CA THR A 65 -3.93 -3.61 8.74
C THR A 65 -2.46 -3.77 8.38
N PRO A 66 -1.63 -4.34 9.27
CA PRO A 66 -0.25 -4.66 8.92
C PRO A 66 -0.20 -5.55 7.67
N PRO A 67 0.72 -5.29 6.72
CA PRO A 67 0.91 -6.12 5.53
C PRO A 67 1.64 -7.42 5.88
N SER A 68 1.05 -8.21 6.78
CA SER A 68 1.59 -9.46 7.31
C SER A 68 0.68 -10.60 6.90
N ALA A 69 1.16 -11.47 6.00
CA ALA A 69 0.37 -12.60 5.50
C ALA A 69 -0.15 -13.52 6.63
N PRO A 70 0.64 -13.89 7.66
CA PRO A 70 0.13 -14.66 8.79
C PRO A 70 -0.99 -13.96 9.55
N PHE A 71 -0.85 -12.64 9.78
CA PHE A 71 -1.88 -11.86 10.46
C PHE A 71 -3.17 -11.78 9.65
N LEU A 72 -3.07 -11.50 8.35
CA LEU A 72 -4.22 -11.43 7.45
C LEU A 72 -4.93 -12.78 7.35
N TYR A 73 -4.18 -13.88 7.27
CA TYR A 73 -4.75 -15.23 7.27
C TYR A 73 -5.51 -15.52 8.57
N ALA A 74 -4.92 -15.20 9.73
CA ALA A 74 -5.61 -15.36 11.02
C ALA A 74 -6.88 -14.52 11.10
N LEU A 75 -6.87 -13.28 10.57
CA LEU A 75 -8.04 -12.40 10.51
C LEU A 75 -9.15 -12.98 9.63
N VAL A 76 -8.82 -13.58 8.49
CA VAL A 76 -9.79 -14.28 7.63
C VAL A 76 -10.37 -15.50 8.34
N MET A 77 -9.53 -16.31 8.99
CA MET A 77 -9.98 -17.49 9.75
C MET A 77 -10.88 -17.12 10.94
N ALA A 78 -10.72 -15.92 11.48
CA ALA A 78 -11.54 -15.36 12.54
C ALA A 78 -12.79 -14.63 12.04
N ASP A 79 -13.12 -14.70 10.74
CA ASP A 79 -14.22 -13.95 10.12
C ASP A 79 -14.15 -12.43 10.40
N GLY A 80 -12.93 -11.89 10.46
CA GLY A 80 -12.68 -10.50 10.78
C GLY A 80 -12.93 -10.11 12.25
N ASN A 81 -13.23 -11.07 13.14
CA ASN A 81 -13.44 -10.79 14.57
C ASN A 81 -12.10 -10.46 15.27
N PRO A 82 -11.85 -9.19 15.64
CA PRO A 82 -10.59 -8.80 16.27
C PRO A 82 -10.46 -9.30 17.72
N SER A 83 -11.52 -9.88 18.29
CA SER A 83 -11.56 -10.46 19.64
C SER A 83 -11.60 -11.99 19.62
N ALA A 84 -11.29 -12.63 18.49
CA ALA A 84 -11.20 -14.08 18.42
C ALA A 84 -10.04 -14.59 19.31
N PRO A 85 -10.16 -15.77 19.98
CA PRO A 85 -9.15 -16.28 20.90
C PRO A 85 -7.74 -16.42 20.30
N GLY A 86 -7.65 -16.60 18.98
CA GLY A 86 -6.36 -16.64 18.26
C GLY A 86 -5.53 -15.37 18.36
N PHE A 87 -6.10 -14.24 18.79
CA PHE A 87 -5.42 -12.96 18.95
C PHE A 87 -5.00 -12.63 20.38
N ASP A 88 -5.35 -13.46 21.37
CA ASP A 88 -5.05 -13.21 22.79
C ASP A 88 -3.54 -13.19 23.08
N VAL A 89 -2.75 -13.83 22.23
CA VAL A 89 -1.28 -13.90 22.32
C VAL A 89 -0.57 -12.70 21.67
N LEU A 90 -1.30 -11.80 21.02
CA LEU A 90 -0.71 -10.62 20.41
C LEU A 90 -0.23 -9.64 21.50
N PRO A 91 0.91 -8.95 21.28
CA PRO A 91 1.35 -7.92 22.20
C PRO A 91 0.30 -6.81 22.32
N PRO A 92 0.23 -6.10 23.47
CA PRO A 92 -0.73 -5.03 23.66
C PRO A 92 -0.58 -3.96 22.57
N PRO A 93 -1.70 -3.32 22.15
CA PRO A 93 -1.65 -2.25 21.17
C PRO A 93 -0.67 -1.16 21.58
N ARG A 94 0.15 -0.69 20.63
CA ARG A 94 0.98 0.49 20.89
C ARG A 94 0.06 1.67 21.22
N PRO A 95 0.41 2.52 22.19
CA PRO A 95 -0.37 3.73 22.48
C PRO A 95 -0.52 4.55 21.19
N ARG A 96 -1.77 4.86 20.82
CA ARG A 96 -2.01 5.86 19.78
C ARG A 96 -1.64 7.23 20.35
N PRO A 97 -0.87 8.07 19.65
CA PRO A 97 -0.64 9.45 20.08
C PRO A 97 -1.99 10.13 20.29
N ALA A 98 -2.19 10.69 21.49
CA ALA A 98 -3.43 11.38 21.84
C ALA A 98 -3.41 12.80 21.25
N GLY A 99 -3.96 12.93 20.03
CA GLY A 99 -4.30 14.22 19.43
C GLY A 99 -3.32 14.77 18.39
N GLY A 100 -3.86 15.22 17.26
CA GLY A 100 -3.29 16.30 16.47
C GLY A 100 -2.43 15.91 15.27
N HIS A 101 -2.92 16.26 14.09
CA HIS A 101 -2.09 16.76 13.00
C HIS A 101 -1.02 17.72 13.53
N GLY A 102 0.25 17.46 13.24
CA GLY A 102 1.35 18.31 13.67
C GLY A 102 2.68 17.64 13.37
N HIS A 103 3.18 17.87 12.15
CA HIS A 103 4.59 17.68 11.85
C HIS A 103 5.40 18.39 12.93
N GLY A 104 6.36 17.67 13.53
CA GLY A 104 7.40 18.28 14.33
C GLY A 104 8.09 19.34 13.49
N HIS A 105 7.93 20.58 13.92
CA HIS A 105 8.82 21.68 13.58
C HIS A 105 10.16 21.31 14.22
N ASP A 106 11.14 20.91 13.41
CA ASP A 106 12.53 20.88 13.87
C ASP A 106 12.98 22.34 13.99
N ASP A 107 12.97 22.81 15.24
CA ASP A 107 13.55 24.08 15.66
C ASP A 107 15.07 24.04 15.43
N HIS A 108 15.53 24.51 14.28
CA HIS A 108 16.91 24.97 14.10
C HIS A 108 17.10 26.32 14.81
N ALA A 109 17.15 26.29 16.14
CA ALA A 109 17.67 27.38 16.95
C ALA A 109 19.21 27.30 16.96
N GLY A 110 19.83 28.42 16.61
CA GLY A 110 21.20 28.51 16.13
C GLY A 110 22.32 28.21 17.13
N HIS A 111 23.50 27.95 16.57
CA HIS A 111 24.80 28.24 17.17
C HIS A 111 25.56 29.15 16.22
N ASN A 112 25.72 30.40 16.66
CA ASN A 112 26.62 31.39 16.10
C ASN A 112 27.81 31.44 17.06
N HIS A 113 29.03 31.15 16.58
CA HIS A 113 30.31 31.71 16.99
C HIS A 113 31.44 31.13 16.13
#